data_AF-A0A954YLE7-F1
#
_entry.id   AF-A0A954YLE7-F1
#
_cell.length_a   1.000
_cell.length_b   1.000
_cell.length_c   1.000
_cell.angle_alpha   90.00
_cell.angle_beta   90.00
_cell.angle_gamma   90.00
#
_symmetry.space_group_name_H-M   'P 1'
#
loop_
_entity.id
_entity.type
_entity.pdbx_description
1 polymer ?
#
loop_
_entity_poly.entity_id
_entity_poly.type
_entity_poly.pdbx_seq_one_letter_code
_entity_poly.pdbx_strand_id
1 'polypeptide(L)'
;MKSQTLDNSKTHLARPVAPEDLRRGMYVALLNEIDEFPSFLWCCDSQLLPAESPVCINFLPRRPGYPLRVVEVCLPFVLVDQPQGERFSLDVRQCHLARLKKRFARKAWQIRRRK
;
A
#
# COMPACT_ATOMS: atom_id res chain seq x y z
N MET A 1 32.11 -32.76 -15.27
CA MET A 1 32.16 -31.34 -14.87
C MET A 1 30.76 -30.92 -14.46
N LYS A 2 30.49 -30.79 -13.15
CA LYS A 2 29.16 -30.33 -12.66
C LYS A 2 29.15 -28.81 -12.73
N SER A 3 28.35 -28.26 -13.64
CA SER A 3 28.15 -26.81 -13.74
C SER A 3 27.41 -26.33 -12.49
N GLN A 4 28.10 -25.58 -11.63
CA GLN A 4 27.48 -24.86 -10.53
C GLN A 4 26.78 -23.63 -11.11
N THR A 5 25.46 -23.71 -11.29
CA THR A 5 24.64 -22.53 -11.53
C THR A 5 24.59 -21.69 -10.26
N LEU A 6 25.30 -20.56 -10.28
CA LEU A 6 25.21 -19.50 -9.26
C LEU A 6 23.82 -18.86 -9.30
N ASP A 7 22.84 -19.48 -8.64
CA ASP A 7 21.48 -18.95 -8.49
C ASP A 7 21.45 -17.88 -7.38
N ASN A 8 22.11 -16.74 -7.62
CA ASN A 8 22.30 -15.69 -6.59
C ASN A 8 21.33 -14.50 -6.73
N SER A 9 20.31 -14.58 -7.60
CA SER A 9 19.27 -13.56 -7.72
C SER A 9 17.94 -14.08 -7.19
N LYS A 10 17.85 -14.32 -5.88
CA LYS A 10 16.60 -14.73 -5.24
C LYS A 10 15.61 -13.56 -5.26
N THR A 11 14.73 -13.53 -6.25
CA THR A 11 13.66 -12.53 -6.38
C THR A 11 12.75 -12.60 -5.17
N HIS A 12 12.48 -11.45 -4.55
CA HIS A 12 11.62 -11.34 -3.37
C HIS A 12 10.29 -10.72 -3.76
N LEU A 13 9.21 -11.49 -3.61
CA LEU A 13 7.85 -11.01 -3.88
C LEU A 13 7.30 -10.25 -2.66
N ALA A 14 6.72 -9.08 -2.94
CA ALA A 14 5.77 -8.45 -2.03
C ALA A 14 4.47 -9.26 -2.06
N ARG A 15 3.76 -9.34 -0.93
CA ARG A 15 2.51 -10.09 -0.83
C ARG A 15 1.41 -9.21 -0.27
N PRO A 16 0.18 -9.28 -0.79
CA PRO A 16 -0.97 -8.65 -0.14
C PRO A 16 -1.03 -9.04 1.35
N VAL A 17 -1.45 -8.09 2.19
CA VAL A 17 -1.64 -8.32 3.62
C VAL A 17 -3.01 -7.80 4.03
N ALA A 18 -3.75 -8.63 4.75
CA ALA A 18 -5.06 -8.25 5.28
C ALA A 18 -4.89 -7.25 6.44
N PRO A 19 -5.86 -6.34 6.67
CA PRO A 19 -5.81 -5.40 7.79
C PRO A 19 -5.53 -6.06 9.16
N GLU A 20 -6.20 -7.17 9.44
CA GLU A 20 -6.09 -7.97 10.67
C GLU A 20 -4.73 -8.64 10.87
N ASP A 21 -3.91 -8.72 9.82
CA ASP A 21 -2.55 -9.26 9.86
C ASP A 21 -1.47 -8.18 10.07
N LEU A 22 -1.86 -6.90 10.07
CA LEU A 22 -0.92 -5.80 10.29
C LEU A 22 -0.37 -5.83 11.72
N ARG A 23 0.93 -5.60 11.85
CA ARG A 23 1.65 -5.63 13.12
C ARG A 23 2.66 -4.50 13.16
N ARG A 24 2.89 -3.94 14.34
CA ARG A 24 3.95 -2.96 14.60
C ARG A 24 5.30 -3.45 14.08
N GLY A 25 6.04 -2.54 13.43
CA GLY A 25 7.35 -2.80 12.83
C GLY A 25 7.32 -3.48 11.46
N MET A 26 6.14 -3.84 10.96
CA MET A 26 5.99 -4.35 9.59
C MET A 26 6.28 -3.24 8.57
N TYR A 27 6.90 -3.61 7.45
CA TYR A 27 7.02 -2.72 6.30
C TYR A 27 5.96 -3.07 5.28
N VAL A 28 5.20 -2.07 4.87
CA VAL A 28 4.12 -2.19 3.89
C VAL A 28 4.30 -1.16 2.77
N ALA A 29 3.62 -1.35 1.66
CA ALA A 29 3.43 -0.36 0.61
C ALA A 29 1.99 -0.44 0.09
N LEU A 30 1.46 0.66 -0.41
CA LEU A 30 0.15 0.66 -1.03
C LEU A 30 0.20 -0.08 -2.37
N LEU A 31 -0.81 -0.93 -2.62
CA LEU A 31 -1.07 -1.57 -3.91
C LEU A 31 -2.07 -0.76 -4.73
N ASN A 32 -3.13 -0.30 -4.08
CA ASN A 32 -4.18 0.54 -4.63
C ASN A 32 -4.74 1.45 -3.52
N GLU A 33 -5.38 2.53 -3.96
CA GLU A 33 -6.19 3.43 -3.15
C GLU A 33 -7.64 3.32 -3.64
N ILE A 34 -8.59 3.51 -2.75
CA ILE A 34 -10.02 3.49 -3.04
C ILE A 34 -10.56 4.85 -2.63
N ASP A 35 -11.08 5.58 -3.60
CA ASP A 35 -11.77 6.85 -3.36
C ASP A 35 -13.23 6.71 -3.77
N GLU A 36 -14.11 7.39 -3.02
CA GLU A 36 -15.54 7.44 -3.29
C GLU A 36 -15.88 8.78 -3.96
N PHE A 37 -16.62 8.70 -5.05
CA PHE A 37 -17.10 9.89 -5.77
C PHE A 37 -18.60 9.74 -6.07
N PRO A 38 -19.36 10.85 -6.15
CA PRO A 38 -20.79 10.80 -6.39
C PRO A 38 -21.12 10.39 -7.84
N SER A 39 -22.14 9.54 -8.01
CA SER A 39 -22.52 8.93 -9.29
C SER A 39 -22.83 9.93 -10.41
N PHE A 40 -23.25 11.17 -10.10
CA PHE A 40 -23.52 12.18 -11.12
C PHE A 40 -22.30 12.58 -11.95
N LEU A 41 -21.07 12.26 -11.51
CA LEU A 41 -19.85 12.47 -12.30
C LEU A 41 -19.75 11.53 -13.51
N TRP A 42 -20.61 10.53 -13.61
CA TRP A 42 -20.65 9.57 -14.72
C TRP A 42 -21.92 9.76 -15.55
N CYS A 43 -21.72 10.17 -16.81
CA CYS A 43 -22.77 10.64 -17.72
C CYS A 43 -23.89 9.63 -18.01
N CYS A 44 -23.69 8.34 -17.71
CA CYS A 44 -24.60 7.26 -18.02
C CYS A 44 -25.32 6.66 -16.80
N ASP A 45 -24.95 7.06 -15.57
CA ASP A 45 -25.41 6.40 -14.34
C ASP A 45 -26.68 7.03 -13.75
N SER A 46 -27.15 8.17 -14.25
CA SER A 46 -28.36 8.85 -13.75
C SER A 46 -29.64 8.01 -13.88
N GLN A 47 -29.64 6.97 -14.72
CA GLN A 47 -30.72 5.99 -14.84
C GLN A 47 -30.56 4.77 -13.94
N LEU A 48 -29.34 4.48 -13.46
CA LEU A 48 -28.99 3.27 -12.71
C LEU A 48 -28.83 3.55 -11.21
N LEU A 49 -28.39 4.76 -10.84
CA LEU A 49 -28.09 5.16 -9.48
C LEU A 49 -28.61 6.58 -9.19
N PRO A 50 -29.12 6.85 -7.98
CA PRO A 50 -29.33 8.22 -7.50
C PRO A 50 -28.04 9.04 -7.61
N ALA A 51 -28.15 10.32 -7.98
CA ALA A 51 -27.01 11.23 -8.25
C ALA A 51 -25.94 11.28 -7.13
N GLU A 52 -26.38 11.21 -5.87
CA GLU A 52 -25.51 11.27 -4.69
C GLU A 52 -24.99 9.90 -4.23
N SER A 53 -25.28 8.84 -4.98
CA SER A 53 -24.81 7.50 -4.62
C SER A 53 -23.29 7.42 -4.76
N PRO A 54 -22.57 6.91 -3.75
CA PRO A 54 -21.13 6.76 -3.83
C PRO A 54 -20.75 5.66 -4.82
N VAL A 55 -19.80 5.97 -5.69
CA VAL A 55 -19.14 5.03 -6.60
C VAL A 55 -17.69 4.92 -6.18
N CYS A 56 -17.28 3.71 -5.80
CA CYS A 56 -15.91 3.42 -5.36
C CYS A 56 -15.01 3.16 -6.56
N ILE A 57 -13.96 3.98 -6.73
CA ILE A 57 -12.97 3.81 -7.78
C ILE A 57 -11.66 3.31 -7.19
N ASN A 58 -11.06 2.31 -7.83
CA ASN A 58 -9.72 1.82 -7.49
C ASN A 58 -8.65 2.57 -8.29
N PHE A 59 -7.74 3.25 -7.61
CA PHE A 59 -6.61 3.94 -8.20
C PHE A 59 -5.28 3.24 -7.89
N LEU A 60 -4.31 3.43 -8.79
CA LEU A 60 -2.92 3.17 -8.44
C LEU A 60 -2.43 4.29 -7.52
N PRO A 61 -1.69 3.97 -6.46
CA PRO A 61 -1.23 4.98 -5.51
C PRO A 61 -0.24 5.92 -6.18
N ARG A 62 -0.24 7.20 -5.80
CA ARG A 62 0.69 8.21 -6.36
C ARG A 62 2.17 7.83 -6.21
N ARG A 63 2.49 7.05 -5.17
CA ARG A 63 3.85 6.57 -4.86
C ARG A 63 3.84 5.05 -4.69
N PRO A 64 3.74 4.26 -5.78
CA PRO A 64 3.70 2.80 -5.68
C PRO A 64 5.04 2.27 -5.17
N GLY A 65 4.99 1.22 -4.34
CA GLY A 65 6.18 0.62 -3.74
C GLY A 65 6.92 1.52 -2.73
N TYR A 66 6.31 2.62 -2.29
CA TYR A 66 6.85 3.47 -1.24
C TYR A 66 6.81 2.74 0.12
N PRO A 67 7.97 2.50 0.78
CA PRO A 67 7.98 1.72 2.01
C PRO A 67 7.46 2.57 3.18
N LEU A 68 6.38 2.11 3.79
CA LEU A 68 5.83 2.62 5.03
C LEU A 68 6.13 1.63 6.15
N ARG A 69 6.39 2.14 7.36
CA ARG A 69 6.61 1.29 8.54
C ARG A 69 5.44 1.44 9.48
N VAL A 70 4.77 0.34 9.79
CA VAL A 70 3.69 0.30 10.78
C VAL A 70 4.24 0.64 12.15
N VAL A 71 3.71 1.69 12.77
CA VAL A 71 4.06 2.14 14.11
C VAL A 71 3.10 1.57 15.13
N GLU A 72 1.80 1.66 14.85
CA GLU A 72 0.74 1.14 15.72
C GLU A 72 -0.50 0.78 14.89
N VAL A 73 -1.31 -0.15 15.38
CA VAL A 73 -2.50 -0.65 14.67
C VAL A 73 -3.74 -0.47 15.56
N CYS A 74 -4.73 0.26 15.06
CA CYS A 74 -6.05 0.44 15.68
C CYS A 74 -7.11 0.37 14.58
N LEU A 75 -7.45 -0.83 14.12
CA LEU A 75 -8.28 -1.02 12.92
C LEU A 75 -9.59 -0.22 12.99
N PRO A 76 -9.99 0.46 11.90
CA PRO A 76 -9.38 0.45 10.57
C PRO A 76 -8.18 1.41 10.39
N PHE A 77 -7.77 2.13 11.43
CA PHE A 77 -6.74 3.14 11.36
C PHE A 77 -5.36 2.58 11.71
N VAL A 78 -4.37 2.86 10.87
CA VAL A 78 -3.00 2.35 11.05
C VAL A 78 -2.01 3.49 11.00
N LEU A 79 -1.33 3.73 12.12
CA LEU A 79 -0.29 4.75 12.19
C LEU A 79 0.97 4.23 11.50
N VAL A 80 1.48 4.99 10.54
CA VAL A 80 2.67 4.64 9.76
C VAL A 80 3.71 5.76 9.75
N ASP A 81 4.97 5.36 9.66
CA ASP A 81 6.11 6.25 9.38
C ASP A 81 6.49 6.19 7.90
N GLN A 82 6.92 7.32 7.36
CA GLN A 82 7.65 7.43 6.10
C GLN A 82 9.17 7.47 6.33
N PRO A 83 9.99 7.18 5.30
CA PRO A 83 11.43 7.33 5.35
C PRO A 83 11.90 8.71 5.84
N GLN A 84 11.24 9.81 5.44
CA GLN A 84 11.60 11.18 5.83
C GLN A 84 11.25 11.52 7.28
N GLY A 85 10.62 10.60 8.02
CA GLY A 85 10.23 10.83 9.42
C GLY A 85 8.82 11.38 9.61
N GLU A 86 8.12 11.71 8.53
CA GLU A 86 6.69 12.04 8.58
C GLU A 86 5.86 10.85 9.08
N ARG A 87 4.89 11.13 9.94
CA ARG A 87 3.92 10.15 10.45
C ARG A 87 2.52 10.54 10.05
N PHE A 88 1.72 9.56 9.67
CA PHE A 88 0.31 9.77 9.36
C PHE A 88 -0.48 8.48 9.56
N SER A 89 -1.79 8.60 9.68
CA SER A 89 -2.70 7.46 9.78
C SER A 89 -3.22 7.07 8.41
N LEU A 90 -3.20 5.78 8.11
CA LEU A 90 -3.93 5.19 6.98
C LEU A 90 -5.30 4.72 7.45
N ASP A 91 -6.35 4.99 6.68
CA ASP A 91 -7.58 4.20 6.75
C ASP A 91 -7.45 3.01 5.79
N VAL A 92 -7.33 1.80 6.34
CA VAL A 92 -7.11 0.58 5.55
C VAL A 92 -8.37 0.10 4.82
N ARG A 93 -9.51 0.76 5.02
CA ARG A 93 -10.71 0.55 4.18
C ARG A 93 -10.57 1.24 2.82
N GLN A 94 -9.71 2.25 2.73
CA GLN A 94 -9.48 3.06 1.54
C GLN A 94 -8.19 2.65 0.79
N CYS A 95 -7.54 1.56 1.17
CA CYS A 95 -6.37 1.07 0.43
C CYS A 95 -6.12 -0.42 0.69
N HIS A 96 -5.51 -1.11 -0.28
CA HIS A 96 -4.90 -2.41 -0.01
C HIS A 96 -3.39 -2.28 0.13
N LEU A 97 -2.85 -3.05 1.07
CA LEU A 97 -1.44 -3.04 1.41
C LEU A 97 -0.76 -4.32 0.96
N ALA A 98 0.50 -4.19 0.54
CA ALA A 98 1.41 -5.29 0.39
C ALA A 98 2.50 -5.26 1.47
N ARG A 99 2.70 -6.38 2.15
CA ARG A 99 3.86 -6.58 3.01
C ARG A 99 5.13 -6.67 2.17
N LEU A 100 6.07 -5.80 2.48
CA LEU A 100 7.40 -5.80 1.89
C LEU A 100 8.33 -6.74 2.66
N LYS A 101 9.23 -7.42 1.93
CA LYS A 101 10.32 -8.15 2.57
C LYS A 101 11.29 -7.16 3.23
N LYS A 102 11.64 -7.43 4.49
CA LYS A 102 12.45 -6.55 5.35
C LYS A 102 13.75 -6.07 4.68
N ARG A 103 14.45 -6.95 3.95
CA ARG A 103 15.68 -6.61 3.22
C ARG A 103 15.44 -5.55 2.13
N PHE A 104 14.40 -5.72 1.32
CA PHE A 104 14.02 -4.75 0.30
C PHE A 104 13.56 -3.44 0.92
N ALA A 105 12.64 -3.51 1.89
CA ALA A 105 12.07 -2.33 2.53
C ALA A 105 13.15 -1.44 3.19
N ARG A 106 14.10 -2.04 3.91
CA ARG A 106 15.21 -1.30 4.53
C ARG A 106 16.11 -0.60 3.51
N LYS A 107 16.44 -1.25 2.40
CA LYS A 107 17.23 -0.64 1.32
C LYS A 107 16.48 0.55 0.72
N ALA A 108 15.21 0.36 0.35
CA ALA A 108 14.36 1.42 -0.18
C ALA A 108 14.20 2.58 0.81
N TRP A 109 14.05 2.28 2.10
CA TRP A 109 13.97 3.26 3.19
C TRP A 109 15.25 4.11 3.29
N GLN A 110 16.42 3.48 3.28
CA GLN A 110 17.71 4.17 3.37
C GLN A 110 17.95 5.09 2.18
N ILE A 111 17.61 4.66 0.97
CA ILE A 111 17.76 5.47 -0.25
C ILE A 111 16.86 6.71 -0.16
N ARG A 112 15.60 6.54 0.29
CA ARG A 112 14.63 7.63 0.37
C ARG A 112 14.89 8.61 1.52
N ARG A 113 15.59 8.18 2.58
CA ARG A 113 16.05 9.06 3.67
C ARG A 113 17.12 10.08 3.26
N ARG A 114 17.83 9.83 2.16
CA ARG A 114 18.93 10.67 1.68
C ARG A 114 18.49 11.71 0.65
N LYS A 115 17.23 11.66 0.23
CA LYS A 115 16.57 12.66 -0.61
C LYS A 115 15.73 13.56 0.28
#